data_AF-A0A950TM90-F1
#
_entry.id   AF-A0A950TM90-F1
#
_cell.length_a   1.000
_cell.length_b   1.000
_cell.length_c   1.000
_cell.angle_alpha   90.00
_cell.angle_beta   90.00
_cell.angle_gamma   90.00
#
_symmetry.space_group_name_H-M   'P 1'
#
loop_
_entity.id
_entity.type
_entity.pdbx_description
1 polymer ?
#
loop_
_entity_poly.entity_id
_entity_poly.type
_entity_poly.pdbx_seq_one_letter_code
_entity_poly.pdbx_strand_id
1 'polypeptide(L)'
;MADKHILHMVTPLKHISPFDVNMAVDAGFDAVTPYTETTLEEVTGLVQDAIFSRPPKLGVKTGMFFGGKNAILALDMLAAAKKALVPPFGI
;
A
#
# COMPACT_ATOMS: atom_id res chain seq x y z
N MET A 1 20.57 -0.35 7.18
CA MET A 1 19.26 0.34 7.01
C MET A 1 18.38 -0.05 8.17
N ALA A 2 17.61 0.88 8.74
CA ALA A 2 16.67 0.54 9.81
C ALA A 2 15.50 -0.27 9.22
N ASP A 3 15.10 -1.35 9.90
CA ASP A 3 14.03 -2.24 9.47
C ASP A 3 12.64 -1.66 9.82
N LYS A 4 12.28 -0.56 9.18
CA LYS A 4 11.04 0.18 9.44
C LYS A 4 9.80 -0.53 8.88
N HIS A 5 8.68 -0.44 9.59
CA HIS A 5 7.35 -0.85 9.13
C HIS A 5 6.72 0.29 8.36
N ILE A 6 6.45 0.10 7.07
CA ILE A 6 5.92 1.14 6.18
C ILE A 6 4.55 0.70 5.67
N LEU A 7 3.54 1.56 5.79
CA LEU A 7 2.23 1.35 5.20
C LEU A 7 1.99 2.34 4.06
N HIS A 8 1.91 1.83 2.84
CA HIS A 8 1.47 2.59 1.67
C HIS A 8 -0.05 2.54 1.61
N MET A 9 -0.70 3.69 1.72
CA MET A 9 -2.15 3.74 1.69
C MET A 9 -2.63 4.34 0.37
N VAL A 10 -3.38 3.56 -0.41
CA VAL A 10 -3.83 3.92 -1.75
C VAL A 10 -5.33 4.14 -1.76
N THR A 11 -5.77 5.24 -2.36
CA THR A 11 -7.20 5.54 -2.50
C THR A 11 -7.49 6.27 -3.81
N PRO A 12 -8.64 5.97 -4.46
CA PRO A 12 -9.12 6.75 -5.60
C PRO A 12 -9.74 8.10 -5.18
N LEU A 13 -9.84 8.36 -3.88
CA LEU A 13 -10.38 9.61 -3.35
C LEU A 13 -9.30 10.68 -3.25
N LYS A 14 -9.74 11.94 -3.22
CA LYS A 14 -8.88 13.10 -3.00
C LYS A 14 -8.10 13.07 -1.68
N HIS A 15 -8.64 12.40 -0.68
CA HIS A 15 -8.04 12.31 0.65
C HIS A 15 -8.20 10.91 1.19
N ILE A 16 -7.18 10.46 1.92
CA ILE A 16 -7.32 9.30 2.79
C ILE A 16 -8.08 9.68 4.06
N SER A 17 -8.81 8.71 4.63
CA SER A 17 -9.47 8.90 5.91
C SER A 17 -8.44 9.16 7.02
N PRO A 18 -8.55 10.28 7.77
CA PRO A 18 -7.73 10.48 8.96
C PRO A 18 -7.90 9.38 10.00
N PHE A 19 -9.06 8.72 10.03
CA PHE A 19 -9.29 7.56 10.88
C PHE A 19 -8.33 6.41 10.53
N ASP A 20 -8.23 6.06 9.25
CA ASP A 20 -7.34 4.98 8.80
C ASP A 20 -5.88 5.31 9.11
N VAL A 21 -5.48 6.57 8.91
CA VAL A 21 -4.13 7.05 9.25
C VAL A 21 -3.85 6.89 10.74
N ASN A 22 -4.74 7.35 11.61
CA ASN A 22 -4.58 7.22 13.05
C ASN A 22 -4.49 5.75 13.47
N MET A 23 -5.38 4.89 12.95
CA MET A 23 -5.36 3.46 13.26
C MET A 23 -4.05 2.79 12.84
N ALA A 24 -3.46 3.17 11.72
CA ALA A 24 -2.17 2.64 11.29
C ALA A 24 -1.01 3.09 12.20
N VAL A 25 -0.98 4.38 12.57
CA VAL A 25 0.05 4.91 13.47
C VAL A 25 -0.07 4.27 14.86
N ASP A 26 -1.28 4.17 15.40
CA ASP A 26 -1.56 3.53 16.69
C ASP A 26 -1.25 2.03 16.68
N ALA A 27 -1.35 1.37 15.52
CA ALA A 27 -0.94 -0.02 15.32
C ALA A 27 0.59 -0.22 15.27
N GLY A 28 1.39 0.86 15.26
CA GLY A 28 2.84 0.80 15.35
C GLY A 28 3.59 0.84 14.02
N PHE A 29 2.96 1.26 12.92
CA PHE A 29 3.69 1.54 11.69
C PHE A 29 4.63 2.75 11.88
N ASP A 30 5.90 2.59 11.50
CA ASP A 30 6.90 3.64 11.60
C ASP A 30 6.65 4.78 10.59
N ALA A 31 6.05 4.46 9.44
CA ALA A 31 5.71 5.42 8.41
C ALA A 31 4.39 5.03 7.72
N VAL A 32 3.56 6.03 7.44
CA VAL A 32 2.30 5.90 6.71
C VAL A 32 2.31 6.91 5.58
N THR A 33 2.24 6.43 4.34
CA THR A 33 2.36 7.28 3.13
C THR A 33 1.09 7.19 2.29
N PRO A 34 0.32 8.28 2.13
CA PRO A 34 -0.88 8.28 1.32
C PRO A 34 -0.59 8.52 -0.17
N TYR A 35 -1.32 7.80 -1.01
CA TYR A 35 -1.45 8.00 -2.45
C TYR A 35 -2.94 8.23 -2.73
N THR A 36 -3.27 9.43 -3.18
CA THR A 36 -4.64 9.88 -3.39
C THR A 36 -4.93 10.03 -4.87
N GLU A 37 -6.21 10.00 -5.23
CA GLU A 37 -6.68 10.09 -6.63
C GLU A 37 -6.04 9.02 -7.54
N THR A 38 -5.59 7.91 -6.96
CA THR A 38 -4.92 6.83 -7.69
C THR A 38 -5.92 6.08 -8.56
N THR A 39 -5.56 5.83 -9.81
CA THR A 39 -6.36 5.03 -10.74
C THR A 39 -6.00 3.55 -10.65
N LEU A 40 -6.84 2.68 -11.22
CA LEU A 40 -6.61 1.23 -11.19
C LEU A 40 -5.32 0.85 -11.94
N GLU A 41 -5.01 1.56 -13.02
CA GLU A 41 -3.86 1.32 -13.89
C GLU A 41 -2.53 1.61 -13.20
N GLU A 42 -2.52 2.57 -12.27
CA GLU A 42 -1.32 2.99 -11.54
C GLU A 42 -0.90 2.00 -10.44
N VAL A 43 -1.83 1.17 -9.95
CA VAL A 43 -1.61 0.26 -8.81
C VAL A 43 -0.43 -0.68 -9.06
N THR A 44 -0.30 -1.23 -10.26
CA THR A 44 0.79 -2.16 -10.59
C THR A 44 2.15 -1.50 -10.43
N GLY A 45 2.31 -0.27 -10.91
CA GLY A 45 3.55 0.49 -10.79
C GLY A 45 3.89 0.78 -9.33
N LEU A 46 2.91 1.26 -8.55
CA LEU A 46 3.10 1.55 -7.13
C LEU A 46 3.53 0.31 -6.32
N VAL A 47 2.93 -0.85 -6.60
CA VAL A 47 3.31 -2.11 -5.94
C VAL A 47 4.74 -2.51 -6.31
N GLN A 48 5.10 -2.42 -7.60
CA GLN A 48 6.44 -2.80 -8.05
C GLN A 48 7.53 -1.89 -7.47
N ASP A 49 7.27 -0.59 -7.40
CA ASP A 49 8.17 0.36 -6.73
C ASP A 49 8.34 0.03 -5.23
N ALA A 50 7.26 -0.37 -4.56
CA ALA A 50 7.32 -0.76 -3.15
C ALA A 50 8.09 -2.06 -2.91
N ILE A 51 7.88 -3.10 -3.74
CA ILE A 51 8.52 -4.42 -3.52
C ILE A 51 10.00 -4.43 -3.96
N PHE A 52 10.39 -3.65 -4.97
CA PHE A 52 11.78 -3.65 -5.48
C PHE A 52 12.68 -2.63 -4.78
N SER A 53 12.12 -1.63 -4.09
CA SER A 53 12.91 -0.64 -3.33
C SER A 53 13.48 -1.20 -2.02
N ARG A 54 13.08 -2.41 -1.60
CA ARG A 54 13.54 -3.06 -0.36
C ARG A 54 13.99 -4.50 -0.63
N PRO A 55 14.97 -5.03 0.12
CA PRO A 55 15.36 -6.43 -0.01
C PRO A 55 14.20 -7.37 0.38
N PRO A 56 14.05 -8.55 -0.25
CA PRO A 56 12.90 -9.45 -0.04
C PRO A 56 12.57 -9.76 1.43
N LYS A 57 13.59 -9.89 2.28
CA LYS A 57 13.43 -10.15 3.73
C LYS A 57 12.67 -9.05 4.49
N LEU A 58 12.63 -7.83 3.95
CA LEU A 58 11.93 -6.68 4.53
C LEU A 58 10.57 -6.43 3.85
N GLY A 59 10.20 -7.25 2.86
CA GLY A 59 8.90 -7.22 2.20
C GLY A 59 7.76 -7.29 3.21
N VAL A 60 7.83 -8.25 4.13
CA VAL A 60 6.88 -8.46 5.24
C VAL A 60 6.77 -7.28 6.24
N LYS A 61 7.68 -6.29 6.16
CA LYS A 61 7.64 -5.05 6.94
C LYS A 61 7.13 -3.87 6.10
N THR A 62 6.53 -4.14 4.96
CA THR A 62 5.88 -3.17 4.09
C THR A 62 4.46 -3.67 3.90
N GLY A 63 3.46 -2.79 4.01
CA GLY A 63 2.07 -3.13 3.76
C GLY A 63 1.47 -2.17 2.74
N MET A 64 0.38 -2.60 2.11
CA MET A 64 -0.42 -1.74 1.25
C MET A 64 -1.89 -1.83 1.65
N PHE A 65 -2.47 -0.66 1.91
CA PHE A 65 -3.86 -0.50 2.32
C PHE A 65 -4.64 0.13 1.17
N PHE A 66 -5.77 -0.47 0.77
CA PHE A 66 -6.65 0.07 -0.26
C PHE A 66 -7.93 0.61 0.39
N GLY A 67 -8.08 1.93 0.41
CA GLY A 67 -9.21 2.62 1.01
C GLY A 67 -10.08 3.35 -0.02
N GLY A 68 -11.30 3.70 0.35
CA GLY A 68 -12.19 4.48 -0.51
C GLY A 68 -13.66 4.21 -0.21
N LYS A 69 -14.55 4.97 -0.85
CA LYS A 69 -16.00 4.82 -0.69
C LYS A 69 -16.60 3.75 -1.63
N ASN A 70 -15.90 3.40 -2.70
CA ASN A 70 -16.33 2.37 -3.64
C ASN A 70 -15.59 1.06 -3.34
N ALA A 71 -16.28 0.13 -2.68
CA ALA A 71 -15.71 -1.16 -2.28
C ALA A 71 -15.31 -2.03 -3.48
N ILE A 72 -16.06 -1.99 -4.59
CA ILE A 72 -15.76 -2.78 -5.79
C ILE A 72 -14.42 -2.33 -6.38
N LEU A 73 -14.25 -1.01 -6.55
CA LEU A 73 -12.99 -0.46 -7.06
C LEU A 73 -11.81 -0.77 -6.13
N ALA A 74 -11.98 -0.70 -4.81
CA ALA A 74 -10.93 -1.07 -3.87
C ALA A 74 -10.54 -2.56 -3.97
N LEU A 75 -11.51 -3.45 -4.20
CA LEU A 75 -11.27 -4.87 -4.43
C LEU A 75 -10.55 -5.11 -5.76
N ASP A 76 -10.90 -4.38 -6.81
CA ASP A 76 -10.20 -4.44 -8.10
C ASP A 76 -8.74 -3.97 -7.98
N MET A 77 -8.49 -2.89 -7.24
CA MET A 77 -7.14 -2.43 -6.92
C MET A 77 -6.35 -3.47 -6.13
N LEU A 78 -6.95 -4.10 -5.11
CA LEU A 78 -6.32 -5.18 -4.37
C LEU A 78 -5.98 -6.37 -5.28
N ALA A 79 -6.87 -6.72 -6.22
CA ALA A 79 -6.64 -7.80 -7.18
C ALA A 79 -5.49 -7.46 -8.14
N ALA A 80 -5.42 -6.22 -8.62
CA ALA A 80 -4.29 -5.74 -9.43
C ALA A 80 -2.98 -5.81 -8.64
N ALA A 81 -2.99 -5.38 -7.38
CA ALA A 81 -1.81 -5.41 -6.51
C ALA A 81 -1.27 -6.82 -6.29
N LYS A 82 -2.16 -7.79 -6.02
CA LYS A 82 -1.77 -9.21 -5.88
C LYS A 82 -1.12 -9.76 -7.14
N LYS A 83 -1.61 -9.38 -8.32
CA LYS A 83 -1.04 -9.78 -9.61
C LYS A 83 0.32 -9.13 -9.89
N ALA A 84 0.60 -7.99 -9.26
CA ALA A 84 1.85 -7.25 -9.44
C ALA A 84 3.02 -7.77 -8.57
N LEU A 85 2.78 -8.69 -7.63
CA LEU A 85 3.81 -9.30 -6.80
C LEU A 85 4.70 -10.24 -7.64
N VAL A 86 6.01 -10.23 -7.37
CA VAL A 86 7.01 -11.00 -8.13
C VAL A 86 7.92 -11.76 -7.17
N PRO A 87 7.70 -13.07 -6.91
CA PRO A 87 8.53 -13.84 -5.98
C PRO A 87 10.03 -13.73 -6.29
N PRO A 88 10.91 -13.58 -5.27
CA PRO A 88 10.61 -13.58 -3.83
C PRO A 88 10.17 -12.21 -3.28
N PHE A 89 9.99 -11.19 -4.11
CA PHE A 89 9.60 -9.84 -3.72
C PHE A 89 8.09 -9.76 -3.52
N GLY A 90 7.67 -9.39 -2.32
CA GLY A 90 6.28 -9.20 -1.96
C GLY A 90 6.12 -8.41 -0.66
N ILE A 91 4.88 -8.08 -0.34
CA ILE A 91 4.45 -7.37 0.88
C ILE A 91 3.34 -8.15 1.57
#